data_AF-A0A2B1KCA9-F1
#
_entry.id   AF-A0A2B1KCA9-F1
#
_cell.length_a   1.000
_cell.length_b   1.000
_cell.length_c   1.000
_cell.angle_alpha   90.00
_cell.angle_beta   90.00
_cell.angle_gamma   90.00
#
_symmetry.space_group_name_H-M   'P 1'
#
loop_
_entity.id
_entity.type
_entity.pdbx_description
1 polymer ?
#
loop_
_entity_poly.entity_id
_entity_poly.type
_entity_poly.pdbx_seq_one_letter_code
_entity_poly.pdbx_strand_id
1 'polypeptide(L)' 'MPEGIKLRQVRYLNNIVEQDHRFIKKRVRPMLGVKSFKTATSILSGVEAMHVIKKEQIDLRDQSVQNQKEFIHQLFGLTA' A
#
# COMPACT_ATOMS: atom_id res chain seq x y z
N MET A 1 20.58 -6.16 -19.92
CA MET A 1 19.17 -5.71 -19.86
C MET A 1 18.33 -6.79 -20.52
N PRO A 2 17.23 -7.27 -19.91
CA PRO A 2 16.40 -8.32 -20.52
C PRO A 2 15.83 -7.82 -21.85
N GLU A 3 15.93 -8.65 -22.89
CA GLU A 3 15.37 -8.36 -24.21
C GLU A 3 13.84 -8.34 -24.13
N GLY A 4 13.21 -7.22 -24.53
CA GLY A 4 11.75 -7.08 -24.55
C GLY A 4 11.15 -6.05 -23.58
N ILE A 5 11.95 -5.39 -22.74
CA ILE A 5 11.43 -4.31 -21.87
C ILE A 5 11.29 -3.01 -22.68
N LYS A 6 10.05 -2.64 -23.02
CA LYS A 6 9.73 -1.33 -23.60
C LYS A 6 9.90 -0.24 -22.53
N LEU A 7 10.97 0.54 -22.64
CA LEU A 7 11.13 1.75 -21.82
C LEU A 7 10.12 2.81 -22.26
N ARG A 8 9.25 3.28 -21.34
CA ARG A 8 8.44 4.47 -21.60
C ARG A 8 9.36 5.69 -21.66
N GLN A 9 9.55 6.25 -22.85
CA GLN A 9 10.28 7.53 -23.02
C GLN A 9 9.48 8.75 -22.55
N VAL A 10 8.19 8.60 -22.22
CA VAL A 10 7.34 9.70 -21.77
C VAL A 10 7.59 9.99 -20.29
N ARG A 11 8.42 11.00 -20.02
CA ARG A 11 8.80 11.44 -18.66
C ARG A 11 7.61 11.70 -17.74
N TYR A 12 6.52 12.28 -18.27
CA TYR A 12 5.32 12.58 -17.50
C TYR A 12 4.64 11.33 -16.91
N LEU A 13 4.49 10.26 -17.70
CA LEU A 13 3.87 9.02 -17.24
C LEU A 13 4.73 8.34 -16.17
N ASN A 14 6.05 8.41 -16.33
CA ASN A 14 6.98 7.90 -15.33
C ASN A 14 6.86 8.70 -14.02
N ASN A 15 6.71 10.02 -14.09
CA ASN A 15 6.52 10.84 -12.89
C ASN A 15 5.23 10.49 -12.12
N ILE A 16 4.12 10.19 -12.81
CA ILE A 16 2.86 9.80 -12.15
C ILE A 16 3.04 8.49 -11.39
N VAL A 17 3.58 7.47 -12.06
CA VAL A 17 3.85 6.16 -11.44
C VAL A 17 4.84 6.35 -10.28
N GLU A 18 5.87 7.18 -10.48
CA GLU A 18 6.87 7.44 -9.45
C GLU A 18 6.33 8.26 -8.27
N GLN A 19 5.25 9.00 -8.48
CA GLN A 19 4.59 9.77 -7.43
C GLN A 19 3.66 8.87 -6.62
N ASP A 20 2.92 7.98 -7.28
CA ASP A 20 1.96 7.08 -6.64
C ASP A 20 2.64 6.17 -5.60
N HIS A 21 3.77 5.56 -5.97
CA HIS A 21 4.48 4.67 -5.06
C HIS A 21 5.32 5.39 -3.97
N ARG A 22 5.34 6.74 -3.95
CA ARG A 22 6.21 7.52 -3.06
C ARG A 22 5.87 7.27 -1.60
N PHE A 23 4.59 7.09 -1.31
CA PHE A 23 4.11 6.78 0.05
C PHE A 23 4.65 5.44 0.54
N ILE A 24 4.56 4.40 -0.29
CA ILE A 24 5.06 3.06 0.01
C ILE A 24 6.58 3.11 0.20
N LYS A 25 7.31 3.71 -0.74
CA LYS A 25 8.77 3.88 -0.65
C LYS A 25 9.18 4.62 0.63
N LYS A 26 8.44 5.66 1.04
CA LYS A 26 8.72 6.40 2.29
C LYS A 26 8.57 5.54 3.54
N ARG A 27 7.61 4.61 3.56
CA ARG A 27 7.39 3.68 4.68
C ARG A 27 8.40 2.54 4.71
N VAL A 28 8.79 2.03 3.54
CA VAL A 28 9.72 0.90 3.42
C VAL A 28 11.19 1.33 3.57
N ARG A 29 11.56 2.56 3.17
CA ARG A 29 12.94 3.07 3.23
C ARG A 29 13.64 2.96 4.60
N PRO A 30 12.99 3.22 5.76
CA PRO A 30 13.61 3.01 7.07
C PRO A 30 13.68 1.53 7.51
N MET A 31 13.08 0.60 6.77
CA MET A 31 13.12 -0.82 7.09
C MET A 31 14.45 -1.43 6.60
N LEU A 32 15.02 -2.38 7.36
CA LEU A 32 16.24 -3.12 7.00
C LEU A 32 16.03 -4.16 5.87
N GLY A 33 15.00 -3.96 5.04
CA GLY A 33 14.54 -4.92 4.04
C GLY A 33 13.61 -6.00 4.61
N VAL A 34 13.02 -6.77 3.70
CA VAL A 34 12.10 -7.86 3.99
C VAL A 34 12.77 -9.19 3.65
N LYS A 35 12.74 -10.15 4.58
CA LYS A 35 13.45 -11.43 4.43
C LYS A 35 12.70 -12.47 3.60
N SER A 36 11.42 -12.25 3.30
CA SER A 36 10.61 -13.17 2.49
C SER A 36 9.53 -12.42 1.70
N PHE A 37 9.11 -12.99 0.56
CA PHE A 37 8.01 -12.45 -0.24
C PHE A 37 6.67 -12.45 0.51
N LYS A 38 6.44 -13.48 1.36
CA LYS A 38 5.23 -13.53 2.19
C LYS A 38 5.18 -12.35 3.15
N THR A 39 6.28 -12.08 3.85
CA THR A 39 6.41 -10.92 4.74
C THR A 39 6.30 -9.60 3.98
N ALA A 40 6.93 -9.50 2.81
CA ALA A 40 6.84 -8.32 1.95
C ALA A 40 5.38 -8.00 1.58
N THR A 41 4.63 -9.03 1.16
CA THR A 41 3.23 -8.92 0.78
C THR A 41 2.39 -8.43 1.96
N SER A 42 2.52 -9.06 3.14
CA SER A 42 1.77 -8.64 4.33
C SER A 42 2.07 -7.21 4.76
N ILE A 43 3.34 -6.77 4.69
CA ILE A 43 3.74 -5.40 5.04
C ILE A 43 3.14 -4.40 4.05
N LEU A 44 3.24 -4.68 2.75
CA LEU A 44 2.68 -3.81 1.71
C LEU A 44 1.16 -3.69 1.85
N SER A 45 0.45 -4.80 2.04
CA SER A 45 -0.99 -4.80 2.27
C SER A 45 -1.38 -3.96 3.50
N GLY A 46 -0.60 -4.01 4.59
CA GLY A 46 -0.86 -3.17 5.76
C GLY A 46 -0.56 -1.69 5.55
N VAL A 47 0.47 -1.37 4.78
CA VAL A 47 0.78 0.01 4.40
C VAL A 47 -0.34 0.58 3.52
N GLU A 48 -0.87 -0.19 2.58
CA GLU A 48 -2.00 0.18 1.72
C GLU A 48 -3.30 0.34 2.52
N ALA A 49 -3.62 -0.61 3.41
CA ALA A 49 -4.76 -0.55 4.32
C ALA A 49 -4.82 0.78 5.09
N MET A 50 -3.70 1.13 5.74
CA MET A 50 -3.59 2.36 6.53
C MET A 50 -3.69 3.61 5.67
N HIS A 51 -3.24 3.54 4.40
CA HIS A 51 -3.35 4.64 3.46
C HIS A 51 -4.79 4.88 3.02
N VAL A 52 -5.54 3.81 2.75
CA VAL A 52 -6.96 3.86 2.38
C VAL A 52 -7.79 4.43 3.55
N ILE A 53 -7.54 3.95 4.78
CA ILE A 53 -8.18 4.48 6.00
C ILE A 53 -7.86 5.97 6.17
N LYS A 54 -6.58 6.36 6.07
CA LYS A 54 -6.16 7.76 6.23
C LYS A 54 -6.79 8.70 5.19
N LYS A 55 -7.03 8.22 3.97
CA LYS A 55 -7.66 9.01 2.93
C LYS A 55 -9.19 9.09 3.05
N GLU A 56 -9.77 8.44 4.07
CA GLU A 56 -11.23 8.36 4.24
C GLU A 56 -11.94 7.84 2.98
N GLN A 57 -11.24 7.04 2.18
CA GLN A 57 -11.79 6.43 0.95
C GLN A 57 -12.77 5.29 1.26
N ILE A 58 -13.03 5.06 2.54
CA ILE A 58 -13.93 4.06 3.06
C ILE A 58 -15.14 4.84 3.56
N ASP A 59 -16.31 4.60 2.95
CA ASP A 59 -17.60 5.09 3.45
C ASP A 59 -17.99 4.31 4.72
N LEU A 60 -17.18 4.47 5.77
CA LEU A 60 -17.52 4.02 7.11
C LEU A 60 -18.52 5.05 7.60
N ARG A 61 -19.81 4.79 7.39
CA ARG A 61 -20.89 5.55 8.03
C ARG A 61 -20.58 5.61 9.52
N ASP A 62 -20.26 6.82 9.99
CA ASP A 62 -19.47 7.11 11.18
C ASP A 62 -18.01 6.64 11.12
N GLN A 63 -17.06 7.59 11.17
CA GLN A 63 -15.62 7.37 11.38
C GLN A 63 -15.30 6.87 12.80
N SER A 64 -16.19 6.07 13.38
CA SER A 64 -15.99 5.44 14.68
C SER A 64 -14.76 4.55 14.63
N VAL A 65 -13.94 4.61 15.68
CA VAL A 65 -12.78 3.73 15.88
C VAL A 65 -13.19 2.25 15.79
N GLN A 66 -14.45 1.91 16.12
CA GLN A 66 -14.99 0.56 15.99
C GLN A 66 -15.13 0.11 14.53
N ASN A 67 -15.62 0.98 13.65
CA ASN A 67 -15.77 0.68 12.22
C ASN A 67 -14.41 0.51 11.54
N GLN A 68 -13.41 1.30 11.96
CA GLN A 68 -12.03 1.11 11.53
C GLN A 68 -11.45 -0.23 12.01
N LYS A 69 -11.74 -0.63 13.25
CA LYS A 69 -11.34 -1.92 13.80
C LYS A 69 -11.97 -3.08 13.01
N GLU A 70 -13.27 -3.03 12.76
CA GLU A 70 -14.01 -4.06 12.02
C GLU A 70 -13.52 -4.20 10.57
N PHE A 71 -13.22 -3.09 9.92
CA PHE A 71 -12.57 -3.09 8.60
C PHE A 71 -11.19 -3.74 8.60
N ILE A 72 -10.36 -3.46 9.61
CA ILE A 72 -9.06 -4.11 9.76
C ILE A 72 -9.24 -5.62 9.96
N HIS A 73 -10.20 -6.05 10.78
CA HIS A 73 -10.50 -7.47 10.95
C HIS A 73 -10.92 -8.14 9.63
N GLN A 74 -11.81 -7.50 8.86
CA GLN A 74 -12.26 -7.99 7.55
C GLN A 74 -11.13 -8.04 6.52
N LEU A 75 -10.27 -7.02 6.49
CA LEU A 75 -9.18 -6.90 5.52
C LEU A 75 -8.08 -7.93 5.74
N PHE A 76 -7.79 -8.26 7.00
CA PHE A 76 -6.75 -9.23 7.35
C PHE A 76 -7.31 -10.63 7.65
N GLY A 77 -8.63 -10.83 7.56
CA GLY A 77 -9.28 -12.10 7.89
C GLY A 77 -9.05 -12.52 9.36
N LEU A 78 -8.84 -11.54 10.24
CA LEU A 78 -8.65 -11.79 11.66
C LEU A 78 -10.05 -11.99 12.27
N THR A 79 -10.44 -13.23 12.52
CA THR A 79 -11.67 -13.55 13.26
C THR A 79 -11.69 -12.75 14.56
N ALA A 80 -12.71 -11.91 14.73
CA ALA A 80 -12.96 -11.11 15.92
C ALA A 80 -13.34 -12.00 17.12
#